data_AF-A0A378FTZ4-F1
#
_entry.id   AF-A0A378FTZ4-F1
#
_cell.length_a   1.000
_cell.length_b   1.000
_cell.length_c   1.000
_cell.angle_alpha   90.00
_cell.angle_beta   90.00
_cell.angle_gamma   90.00
#
_symmetry.space_group_name_H-M   'P 1'
#
loop_
_entity.id
_entity.type
_entity.pdbx_description
1 polymer ?
#
loop_
_entity_poly.entity_id
_entity_poly.type
_entity_poly.pdbx_seq_one_letter_code
_entity_poly.pdbx_strand_id
1 'polypeptide(L)' 'MKDDGYFCTIAVTATSTVTLDTLTEQHAQQENMTLGQLRQVISDIYPGESQFYVIEFKTL' A
#
# COMPACT_ATOMS: atom_id res chain seq x y z
N MET A 1 -17.19 -21.75 8.71
CA MET A 1 -16.66 -20.99 9.86
C MET A 1 -16.04 -19.73 9.28
N LYS A 2 -16.77 -18.62 9.32
CA LYS A 2 -16.32 -17.36 8.70
C LYS A 2 -15.52 -16.64 9.78
N ASP A 3 -14.20 -16.62 9.63
CA ASP A 3 -13.32 -15.88 10.54
C ASP A 3 -13.42 -14.39 10.20
N ASP A 4 -14.56 -13.79 10.57
CA ASP A 4 -14.71 -12.34 10.77
C ASP A 4 -14.14 -11.99 12.18
N GLY A 5 -13.04 -12.65 12.56
CA GLY A 5 -12.36 -12.42 13.82
C GLY A 5 -11.77 -11.02 13.82
N TYR A 6 -12.07 -10.24 14.86
CA TYR A 6 -11.34 -9.01 15.09
C TYR A 6 -9.85 -9.36 15.31
N PHE A 7 -9.00 -9.00 14.35
CA PHE A 7 -7.56 -9.26 14.42
C PHE A 7 -6.84 -8.21 15.26
N CYS A 8 -7.05 -6.92 14.97
CA CYS A 8 -6.53 -5.79 15.76
C CYS A 8 -7.25 -4.48 15.39
N THR A 9 -7.15 -3.47 16.25
CA THR A 9 -7.50 -2.08 15.90
C THR A 9 -6.26 -1.41 15.30
N ILE A 10 -6.39 -0.94 14.07
CA ILE A 10 -5.41 -0.05 13.45
C ILE A 10 -5.83 1.39 13.65
N ALA A 11 -4.90 2.24 14.07
CA ALA A 11 -5.08 3.69 14.05
C ALA A 11 -4.46 4.24 12.77
N VAL A 12 -5.27 4.89 11.94
CA VAL A 12 -4.77 5.60 10.76
C VAL A 12 -4.06 6.86 11.24
N THR A 13 -2.77 6.97 10.95
CA THR A 13 -1.94 8.11 11.38
C THR A 13 -1.85 9.19 10.32
N ALA A 14 -1.86 8.83 9.03
CA ALA A 14 -1.81 9.80 7.94
C ALA A 14 -2.35 9.20 6.63
N THR A 15 -2.78 10.07 5.72
CA THR A 15 -3.14 9.72 4.35
C THR A 15 -2.37 10.62 3.40
N SER A 16 -1.57 10.00 2.53
CA SER A 16 -0.72 10.72 1.57
C SER A 16 -1.06 10.28 0.15
N THR A 17 -1.16 11.25 -0.76
CA THR A 17 -1.32 10.98 -2.19
C THR A 17 0.02 10.58 -2.77
N VAL A 18 0.10 9.42 -3.41
CA VAL A 18 1.31 8.93 -4.08
C VAL A 18 1.00 8.61 -5.54
N THR A 19 1.97 8.73 -6.41
CA THR A 19 1.90 8.23 -7.79
C THR A 19 2.88 7.09 -7.96
N LEU A 20 2.80 6.35 -9.06
CA LEU A 20 3.80 5.32 -9.39
C LEU A 20 5.24 5.87 -9.32
N ASP A 21 5.43 7.15 -9.68
CA ASP A 21 6.72 7.82 -9.62
C ASP A 21 7.16 8.21 -8.21
N THR A 22 6.23 8.51 -7.30
CA THR A 22 6.58 8.83 -5.90
C THR A 22 6.76 7.58 -5.04
N LEU A 23 6.51 6.37 -5.58
CA LEU A 23 6.88 5.14 -4.91
C LEU A 23 8.41 5.09 -4.75
N THR A 24 8.85 4.90 -3.52
CA THR A 24 10.26 4.79 -3.13
C THR A 24 10.61 3.35 -2.77
N GLU A 25 11.91 3.04 -2.67
CA GLU A 25 12.37 1.72 -2.24
C GLU A 25 11.84 1.31 -0.86
N GLN A 26 11.54 2.27 0.03
CA GLN A 26 10.90 1.96 1.33
C GLN A 26 9.54 1.30 1.16
N HIS A 27 8.71 1.77 0.22
CA HIS A 27 7.40 1.18 -0.06
C HIS A 27 7.56 -0.24 -0.61
N ALA A 28 8.58 -0.45 -1.45
CA ALA A 28 8.89 -1.77 -1.99
C ALA A 28 9.38 -2.75 -0.92
N GLN A 29 10.21 -2.26 0.02
CA GLN A 29 10.69 -3.06 1.16
C GLN A 29 9.57 -3.49 2.10
N GLN A 30 8.57 -2.65 2.35
CA GLN A 30 7.39 -3.01 3.16
C GLN A 30 6.67 -4.24 2.59
N GLU A 31 6.56 -4.28 1.27
CA GLU A 31 5.92 -5.36 0.53
C GLU A 31 6.88 -6.52 0.19
N ASN A 32 8.12 -6.51 0.72
CA ASN A 32 9.17 -7.50 0.43
C ASN A 32 9.43 -7.70 -1.08
N MET A 33 9.40 -6.61 -1.85
CA MET A 33 9.60 -6.64 -3.30
C MET A 33 10.50 -5.49 -3.77
N THR A 34 10.90 -5.53 -5.05
CA THR A 34 11.66 -4.44 -5.68
C THR A 34 10.72 -3.34 -6.16
N LEU A 35 11.22 -2.10 -6.26
CA LEU A 35 10.40 -0.96 -6.70
C LEU A 35 9.76 -1.18 -8.09
N GLY A 36 10.49 -1.83 -9.00
CA GLY A 36 9.97 -2.19 -10.32
C GLY A 36 8.82 -3.20 -10.25
N GLN A 37 8.92 -4.20 -9.38
CA GLN A 37 7.85 -5.17 -9.17
C GLN A 37 6.62 -4.53 -8.53
N LEU A 38 6.81 -3.67 -7.52
CA LEU A 38 5.71 -2.94 -6.88
C LEU A 38 4.93 -2.09 -7.91
N ARG A 39 5.65 -1.35 -8.75
CA ARG A 39 5.04 -0.55 -9.83
C ARG A 39 4.27 -1.43 -10.82
N GLN A 40 4.85 -2.57 -11.21
CA GLN A 40 4.22 -3.49 -12.13
C GLN A 40 2.92 -4.07 -11.56
N VAL A 41 2.96 -4.56 -10.32
CA VAL A 41 1.80 -5.10 -9.61
C VAL A 41 0.69 -4.05 -9.49
N ILE A 42 1.03 -2.81 -9.10
CA ILE A 42 0.05 -1.73 -8.99
C ILE A 42 -0.56 -1.40 -10.35
N SER A 43 0.25 -1.35 -11.42
CA SER A 43 -0.22 -1.09 -12.79
C SER A 43 -1.09 -2.22 -13.34
N ASP A 44 -0.82 -3.48 -12.96
CA ASP A 44 -1.60 -4.65 -13.38
C ASP A 44 -2.96 -4.71 -12.66
N ILE A 45 -3.03 -4.26 -11.39
CA ILE A 45 -4.28 -4.21 -10.61
C ILE A 45 -5.14 -3.00 -11.03
N TYR A 46 -4.50 -1.85 -11.29
CA TYR A 46 -5.16 -0.59 -11.60
C TYR A 46 -4.69 0.00 -12.94
N PRO A 47 -5.05 -0.61 -14.08
CA PRO A 47 -4.65 -0.11 -15.38
C PRO A 47 -5.29 1.25 -15.67
N GLY A 48 -4.46 2.29 -15.85
CA GLY A 48 -4.90 3.65 -16.17
C GLY A 48 -5.08 4.59 -14.97
N GLU A 49 -4.92 4.10 -13.74
CA GLU A 49 -4.84 4.93 -12.54
C GLU A 49 -3.44 5.51 -12.41
N SER A 50 -3.35 6.84 -12.32
CA SER A 50 -2.07 7.55 -12.16
C SER A 50 -1.83 7.99 -10.73
N GLN A 51 -2.88 7.97 -9.90
CA GLN A 51 -2.91 8.57 -8.58
C GLN A 51 -3.41 7.55 -7.56
N PHE A 52 -2.57 7.28 -6.58
CA PHE A 52 -2.78 6.29 -5.53
C PHE A 52 -2.79 7.00 -4.18
N TYR A 53 -3.34 6.34 -3.16
CA TYR A 53 -3.36 6.86 -1.80
C TYR A 53 -2.68 5.84 -0.90
N VAL A 54 -1.66 6.29 -0.17
CA VAL A 54 -1.01 5.50 0.87
C VAL A 54 -1.61 5.91 2.20
N ILE A 55 -2.13 4.92 2.91
CA ILE A 55 -2.66 5.07 4.25
C ILE A 55 -1.58 4.57 5.20
N GLU A 56 -0.98 5.47 5.97
CA GLU A 56 -0.10 5.09 7.04
C GLU A 56 -0.96 4.76 8.26
N PHE A 57 -0.81 3.54 8.77
CA PHE A 57 -1.50 3.08 9.96
C PHE A 57 -0.51 2.42 10.92
N LYS A 58 -0.83 2.48 12.21
CA LYS A 58 -0.11 1.74 13.25
C LYS A 58 -1.11 0.88 14.01
N THR A 59 -0.69 -0.34 14.34
CA THR A 59 -1.41 -1.18 15.30
C THR A 59 -1.28 -0.56 16.68
N LEU A 60 -2.39 -0.42 17.41
CA LEU A 60 -2.39 0.05 18.80
C LEU A 60 -1.88 -1.03 19.75
#